data_AF-A0A927ZFU8-F1
#
_entry.id   AF-A0A927ZFU8-F1
#
_cell.length_a   1.000
_cell.length_b   1.000
_cell.length_c   1.000
_cell.angle_alpha   90.00
_cell.angle_beta   90.00
_cell.angle_gamma   90.00
#
_symmetry.space_group_name_H-M   'P 1'
#
loop_
_entity.id
_entity.type
_entity.pdbx_description
1 polymer ?
#
loop_
_entity_poly.entity_id
_entity_poly.type
_entity_poly.pdbx_seq_one_letter_code
_entity_poly.pdbx_strand_id
1 'polypeptide(L)'
;GGSISIESSQSAISANDVLAITGADITVISDMDAIHCENEDLTLGNIYIESGTFDLNCAGDGVSATGELTIMDGDFTVRTAGGGADASMKGLKSDGDLIIYGGYFSLETTEDSIHSDSCVTINGGVFEIYSEDDAVHADGMLTINGGEFDIEAWEGLEATYILINDGVINIYGKDDGINAANKSSDYEVAVEINGGELTIDMEAGDTDGIDSNGNIYINGGTISVNGQSTIDYDGYAEYTGGTIIINGQTVDSIPNQMMGGGFGGGPGGRR
;
A
#
# COMPACT_ATOMS: atom_id res chain seq x y z
N GLY A 1 -4.37 4.42 -29.50
CA GLY A 1 -4.77 3.02 -29.38
C GLY A 1 -4.15 2.18 -30.47
N GLY A 2 -3.26 1.27 -30.06
CA GLY A 2 -2.65 0.20 -30.84
C GLY A 2 -1.99 -0.77 -29.85
N SER A 3 -1.73 -2.00 -30.27
CA SER A 3 -1.14 -3.01 -29.39
C SER A 3 0.39 -3.05 -29.54
N ILE A 4 1.10 -3.10 -28.42
CA ILE A 4 2.56 -3.16 -28.30
C ILE A 4 2.91 -4.43 -27.51
N SER A 5 3.81 -5.25 -28.04
CA SER A 5 4.32 -6.44 -27.35
C SER A 5 5.84 -6.44 -27.38
N ILE A 6 6.48 -6.54 -26.22
CA ILE A 6 7.94 -6.43 -26.05
C ILE A 6 8.45 -7.55 -25.15
N GLU A 7 9.51 -8.24 -25.59
CA GLU A 7 10.35 -9.07 -24.75
C GLU A 7 11.73 -8.40 -24.66
N SER A 8 12.22 -8.11 -23.47
CA SER A 8 13.45 -7.34 -23.26
C SER A 8 14.27 -7.90 -22.11
N SER A 9 15.59 -7.94 -22.27
CA SER A 9 16.51 -8.27 -21.16
C SER A 9 16.88 -7.04 -20.31
N GLN A 10 16.23 -5.91 -20.55
CA GLN A 10 16.42 -4.59 -19.93
C GLN A 10 15.04 -3.92 -19.79
N SER A 11 14.95 -2.73 -19.19
CA SER A 11 13.66 -2.06 -19.09
C SER A 11 13.03 -1.85 -20.48
N ALA A 12 11.74 -2.20 -20.63
CA ALA A 12 11.16 -2.42 -21.96
C ALA A 12 10.72 -1.12 -22.65
N ILE A 13 10.04 -0.24 -21.92
CA ILE A 13 9.68 1.11 -22.38
C ILE A 13 10.40 2.09 -21.48
N SER A 14 11.33 2.86 -22.03
CA SER A 14 12.14 3.80 -21.26
C SER A 14 12.06 5.23 -21.79
N ALA A 15 11.95 6.20 -20.87
CA ALA A 15 12.07 7.62 -21.13
C ALA A 15 12.94 8.30 -20.06
N ASN A 16 13.31 9.56 -20.28
CA ASN A 16 14.16 10.33 -19.36
C ASN A 16 13.41 11.46 -18.65
N ASP A 17 12.69 12.31 -19.39
CA ASP A 17 12.02 13.46 -18.78
C ASP A 17 10.55 13.18 -18.44
N VAL A 18 9.81 12.65 -19.42
CA VAL A 18 8.39 12.35 -19.30
C VAL A 18 8.03 11.17 -20.21
N LEU A 19 7.23 10.24 -19.70
CA LEU A 19 6.52 9.26 -20.49
C LEU A 19 5.01 9.48 -20.35
N ALA A 20 4.31 9.71 -21.47
CA ALA A 20 2.87 9.89 -21.49
C ALA A 20 2.19 8.82 -22.34
N ILE A 21 1.26 8.07 -21.75
CA ILE A 21 0.49 7.00 -22.40
C ILE A 21 -0.98 7.40 -22.40
N THR A 22 -1.49 7.83 -23.56
CA THR A 22 -2.89 8.27 -23.70
C THR A 22 -3.88 7.12 -23.95
N GLY A 23 -3.40 5.88 -24.14
CA GLY A 23 -4.22 4.72 -24.50
C GLY A 23 -3.55 3.74 -25.47
N ALA A 24 -3.15 2.58 -24.97
CA ALA A 24 -2.58 1.46 -25.72
C ALA A 24 -2.84 0.12 -25.01
N ASP A 25 -2.74 -0.99 -25.76
CA ASP A 25 -2.64 -2.33 -25.17
C ASP A 25 -1.15 -2.68 -25.13
N ILE A 26 -0.56 -2.80 -23.96
CA ILE A 26 0.87 -3.01 -23.76
C ILE A 26 1.06 -4.35 -23.06
N THR A 27 1.78 -5.27 -23.71
CA THR A 27 2.20 -6.54 -23.13
C THR A 27 3.72 -6.59 -23.07
N VAL A 28 4.30 -6.78 -21.88
CA VAL A 28 5.74 -6.77 -21.67
C VAL A 28 6.19 -8.01 -20.92
N ILE A 29 7.31 -8.59 -21.37
CA ILE A 29 8.16 -9.48 -20.59
C ILE A 29 9.54 -8.79 -20.47
N SER A 30 9.99 -8.49 -19.25
CA SER A 30 11.24 -7.77 -19.00
C SER A 30 12.10 -8.45 -17.94
N ASP A 31 13.41 -8.54 -18.16
CA ASP A 31 14.37 -8.93 -17.10
C ASP A 31 14.70 -7.77 -16.14
N MET A 32 14.12 -6.58 -16.36
CA MET A 32 14.15 -5.41 -15.48
C MET A 32 12.73 -4.82 -15.43
N ASP A 33 12.58 -3.49 -15.43
CA ASP A 33 11.26 -2.86 -15.33
C ASP A 33 10.45 -3.01 -16.62
N ALA A 34 9.12 -3.04 -16.54
CA ALA A 34 8.31 -3.04 -17.75
C ALA A 34 8.21 -1.63 -18.36
N ILE A 35 7.92 -0.63 -17.53
CA ILE A 35 7.84 0.77 -17.91
C ILE A 35 8.72 1.60 -16.98
N HIS A 36 9.67 2.36 -17.53
CA HIS A 36 10.70 3.08 -16.77
C HIS A 36 10.84 4.53 -17.23
N CYS A 37 10.85 5.48 -16.30
CA CYS A 37 11.16 6.87 -16.59
C CYS A 37 12.11 7.44 -15.52
N GLU A 38 13.38 7.61 -15.87
CA GLU A 38 14.43 8.00 -14.92
C GLU A 38 15.05 9.36 -15.24
N ASN A 39 15.26 10.17 -14.20
CA ASN A 39 15.99 11.43 -14.29
C ASN A 39 16.75 11.73 -13.00
N GLU A 40 17.89 12.41 -13.10
CA GLU A 40 18.62 12.89 -11.91
C GLU A 40 17.91 14.06 -11.22
N ASP A 41 16.99 14.73 -11.93
CA ASP A 41 16.11 15.77 -11.39
C ASP A 41 14.75 15.16 -11.04
N LEU A 42 14.43 15.06 -9.74
CA LEU A 42 13.16 14.51 -9.23
C LEU A 42 11.91 15.29 -9.67
N THR A 43 12.06 16.48 -10.28
CA THR A 43 10.93 17.22 -10.90
C THR A 43 10.64 16.77 -12.34
N LEU A 44 11.51 15.93 -12.90
CA LEU A 44 11.37 15.22 -14.17
C LEU A 44 11.22 13.71 -13.89
N GLY A 45 11.33 12.86 -14.91
CA GLY A 45 11.14 11.42 -14.75
C GLY A 45 9.67 11.03 -14.54
N ASN A 46 8.73 11.88 -14.96
CA ASN A 46 7.31 11.70 -14.67
C ASN A 46 6.67 10.69 -15.63
N ILE A 47 5.76 9.85 -15.11
CA ILE A 47 4.92 8.98 -15.91
C ILE A 47 3.47 9.43 -15.78
N TYR A 48 2.82 9.64 -16.92
CA TYR A 48 1.39 9.96 -17.00
C TYR A 48 0.67 8.92 -17.84
N ILE A 49 -0.30 8.22 -17.25
CA ILE A 49 -1.14 7.24 -17.93
C ILE A 49 -2.59 7.72 -17.92
N GLU A 50 -3.16 8.00 -19.09
CA GLU A 50 -4.56 8.40 -19.24
C GLU A 50 -5.50 7.19 -19.25
N SER A 51 -5.11 6.12 -19.95
CA SER A 51 -5.84 4.85 -20.05
C SER A 51 -4.98 3.79 -20.77
N GLY A 52 -5.46 2.54 -20.81
CA GLY A 52 -4.85 1.45 -21.56
C GLY A 52 -5.13 0.09 -20.93
N THR A 53 -4.61 -0.96 -21.54
CA THR A 53 -4.50 -2.29 -20.93
C THR A 53 -3.01 -2.64 -20.85
N PHE A 54 -2.55 -3.09 -19.69
CA PHE A 54 -1.15 -3.32 -19.39
C PHE A 54 -0.99 -4.72 -18.80
N ASP A 55 -0.34 -5.63 -19.53
CA ASP A 55 0.04 -6.96 -19.05
C ASP A 55 1.58 -6.99 -18.91
N LEU A 56 2.06 -6.77 -17.69
CA LEU A 56 3.45 -6.48 -17.38
C LEU A 56 4.03 -7.62 -16.55
N ASN A 57 4.89 -8.44 -17.16
CA ASN A 57 5.63 -9.49 -16.47
C ASN A 57 7.10 -9.07 -16.41
N CYS A 58 7.63 -8.79 -15.23
CA CYS A 58 8.94 -8.18 -15.08
C CYS A 58 9.74 -8.78 -13.92
N ALA A 59 11.07 -8.72 -14.03
CA ALA A 59 11.99 -9.06 -12.93
C ALA A 59 12.49 -7.83 -12.16
N GLY A 60 12.15 -6.63 -12.64
CA GLY A 60 12.20 -5.37 -11.89
C GLY A 60 10.79 -4.86 -11.56
N ASP A 61 10.60 -3.55 -11.61
CA ASP A 61 9.31 -2.92 -11.31
C ASP A 61 8.32 -3.03 -12.49
N GLY A 62 7.01 -3.09 -12.21
CA GLY A 62 5.99 -2.98 -13.27
C GLY A 62 6.05 -1.61 -13.94
N VAL A 63 5.91 -0.56 -13.14
CA VAL A 63 6.06 0.84 -13.56
C VAL A 63 6.98 1.54 -12.58
N SER A 64 8.05 2.19 -13.06
CA SER A 64 9.02 2.91 -12.23
C SER A 64 9.19 4.33 -12.73
N ALA A 65 8.89 5.32 -11.89
CA ALA A 65 9.07 6.74 -12.15
C ALA A 65 10.02 7.36 -11.11
N THR A 66 11.06 8.07 -11.55
CA THR A 66 11.85 8.89 -10.59
C THR A 66 11.09 10.14 -10.14
N GLY A 67 10.19 10.65 -10.99
CA GLY A 67 9.31 11.76 -10.64
C GLY A 67 7.97 11.27 -10.08
N GLU A 68 6.91 11.96 -10.47
CA GLU A 68 5.53 11.58 -10.18
C GLU A 68 5.04 10.47 -11.12
N LEU A 69 4.32 9.49 -10.57
CA LEU A 69 3.49 8.55 -11.32
C LEU A 69 2.02 8.94 -11.18
N THR A 70 1.41 9.43 -12.26
CA THR A 70 -0.02 9.73 -12.31
C THR A 70 -0.75 8.76 -13.24
N ILE A 71 -1.74 8.05 -12.70
CA ILE A 71 -2.62 7.14 -13.42
C ILE A 71 -4.06 7.65 -13.34
N MET A 72 -4.64 8.00 -14.48
CA MET A 72 -6.02 8.47 -14.56
C MET A 72 -7.02 7.30 -14.57
N ASP A 73 -6.72 6.27 -15.36
CA ASP A 73 -7.53 5.07 -15.57
C ASP A 73 -6.66 4.00 -16.27
N GLY A 74 -7.17 2.78 -16.41
CA GLY A 74 -6.53 1.67 -17.12
C GLY A 74 -6.83 0.30 -16.51
N ASP A 75 -6.47 -0.75 -17.23
CA ASP A 75 -6.52 -2.14 -16.77
C ASP A 75 -5.08 -2.66 -16.67
N PHE A 76 -4.60 -2.86 -15.44
CA PHE A 76 -3.24 -3.29 -15.13
C PHE A 76 -3.25 -4.70 -14.59
N THR A 77 -2.52 -5.59 -15.24
CA THR A 77 -2.10 -6.89 -14.73
C THR A 77 -0.58 -6.85 -14.60
N VAL A 78 -0.07 -6.83 -13.37
CA VAL A 78 1.37 -6.71 -13.10
C VAL A 78 1.84 -7.92 -12.32
N ARG A 79 2.92 -8.56 -12.79
CA ARG A 79 3.59 -9.66 -12.13
C ARG A 79 5.07 -9.36 -12.03
N THR A 80 5.56 -9.16 -10.82
CA THR A 80 7.01 -9.00 -10.56
C THR A 80 7.56 -10.27 -9.95
N ALA A 81 8.55 -10.90 -10.58
CA ALA A 81 9.21 -12.07 -10.03
C ALA A 81 10.56 -12.34 -10.69
N GLY A 82 11.43 -13.09 -10.01
CA GLY A 82 12.67 -13.60 -10.61
C GLY A 82 13.81 -12.58 -10.70
N GLY A 83 13.67 -11.41 -10.06
CA GLY A 83 14.74 -10.46 -9.84
C GLY A 83 15.87 -11.02 -8.98
N GLY A 84 17.04 -10.37 -9.04
CA GLY A 84 18.15 -10.64 -8.13
C GLY A 84 17.87 -10.06 -6.73
N ALA A 85 18.71 -10.41 -5.74
CA ALA A 85 18.54 -9.95 -4.35
C ALA A 85 18.61 -8.42 -4.14
N ASP A 86 19.12 -7.68 -5.12
CA ASP A 86 19.25 -6.21 -5.08
C ASP A 86 18.27 -5.52 -6.06
N ALA A 87 17.35 -6.26 -6.69
CA ALA A 87 16.39 -5.70 -7.63
C ALA A 87 15.14 -5.21 -6.89
N SER A 88 14.73 -3.97 -7.17
CA SER A 88 13.37 -3.51 -6.83
C SER A 88 12.37 -4.32 -7.64
N MET A 89 11.35 -4.85 -6.99
CA MET A 89 10.33 -5.70 -7.60
C MET A 89 8.94 -5.23 -7.21
N LYS A 90 8.72 -3.93 -7.36
CA LYS A 90 7.46 -3.26 -6.98
C LYS A 90 6.50 -3.22 -8.15
N GLY A 91 5.20 -3.21 -7.88
CA GLY A 91 4.18 -3.16 -8.94
C GLY A 91 4.18 -1.80 -9.63
N LEU A 92 3.75 -0.78 -8.89
CA LEU A 92 3.71 0.61 -9.30
C LEU A 92 4.59 1.41 -8.34
N LYS A 93 5.68 1.99 -8.83
CA LYS A 93 6.67 2.70 -8.04
C LYS A 93 6.86 4.14 -8.52
N SER A 94 6.96 5.06 -7.59
CA SER A 94 7.55 6.37 -7.83
C SER A 94 8.48 6.81 -6.70
N ASP A 95 9.58 7.49 -7.02
CA ASP A 95 10.39 8.16 -5.98
C ASP A 95 9.70 9.49 -5.55
N GLY A 96 8.92 10.11 -6.45
CA GLY A 96 7.99 11.20 -6.14
C GLY A 96 6.60 10.68 -5.77
N ASP A 97 5.60 11.56 -5.85
CA ASP A 97 4.21 11.21 -5.54
C ASP A 97 3.65 10.16 -6.52
N LEU A 98 2.80 9.27 -6.00
CA LEU A 98 2.02 8.30 -6.77
C LEU A 98 0.54 8.65 -6.65
N ILE A 99 -0.11 8.97 -7.77
CA ILE A 99 -1.51 9.40 -7.80
C ILE A 99 -2.32 8.49 -8.71
N ILE A 100 -3.31 7.80 -8.16
CA ILE A 100 -4.28 6.98 -8.89
C ILE A 100 -5.65 7.63 -8.80
N TYR A 101 -6.27 7.92 -9.95
CA TYR A 101 -7.64 8.42 -10.01
C TYR A 101 -8.69 7.32 -10.16
N GLY A 102 -8.31 6.21 -10.81
CA GLY A 102 -9.18 5.08 -11.12
C GLY A 102 -8.44 4.02 -11.92
N GLY A 103 -9.16 2.97 -12.32
CA GLY A 103 -8.63 1.82 -13.04
C GLY A 103 -8.96 0.50 -12.37
N TYR A 104 -8.53 -0.59 -13.00
CA TYR A 104 -8.49 -1.94 -12.44
C TYR A 104 -7.02 -2.36 -12.34
N PHE A 105 -6.65 -2.94 -11.19
CA PHE A 105 -5.27 -3.32 -10.87
C PHE A 105 -5.26 -4.72 -10.28
N SER A 106 -4.80 -5.69 -11.06
CA SER A 106 -4.42 -7.03 -10.60
C SER A 106 -2.91 -7.06 -10.42
N LEU A 107 -2.45 -6.99 -9.17
CA LEU A 107 -1.03 -6.86 -8.84
C LEU A 107 -0.58 -8.09 -8.05
N GLU A 108 0.36 -8.85 -8.62
CA GLU A 108 1.03 -9.99 -7.97
C GLU A 108 2.52 -9.64 -7.85
N THR A 109 2.95 -9.14 -6.68
CA THR A 109 4.28 -8.55 -6.50
C THR A 109 5.14 -9.26 -5.46
N THR A 110 6.47 -9.19 -5.64
CA THR A 110 7.45 -9.77 -4.70
C THR A 110 7.89 -8.76 -3.64
N GLU A 111 7.93 -7.47 -4.00
CA GLU A 111 7.95 -6.36 -3.04
C GLU A 111 6.60 -5.64 -3.10
N ASP A 112 6.56 -4.37 -2.70
CA ASP A 112 5.34 -3.60 -2.60
C ASP A 112 4.55 -3.49 -3.91
N SER A 113 3.23 -3.67 -3.82
CA SER A 113 2.37 -3.54 -4.99
C SER A 113 2.24 -2.10 -5.48
N ILE A 114 2.09 -1.14 -4.56
CA ILE A 114 2.05 0.29 -4.83
C ILE A 114 2.98 0.99 -3.85
N HIS A 115 4.00 1.69 -4.36
CA HIS A 115 5.06 2.25 -3.53
C HIS A 115 5.42 3.69 -3.92
N SER A 116 5.64 4.53 -2.91
CA SER A 116 6.23 5.84 -3.09
C SER A 116 7.22 6.19 -1.99
N ASP A 117 8.40 6.70 -2.39
CA ASP A 117 9.35 7.36 -1.46
C ASP A 117 8.83 8.75 -1.01
N SER A 118 7.62 9.13 -1.45
CA SER A 118 6.90 10.34 -1.05
C SER A 118 5.47 10.00 -0.61
N CYS A 119 4.43 10.50 -1.27
CA CYS A 119 3.04 10.21 -0.90
C CYS A 119 2.32 9.35 -1.95
N VAL A 120 1.40 8.52 -1.48
CA VAL A 120 0.45 7.80 -2.33
C VAL A 120 -0.94 8.42 -2.15
N THR A 121 -1.62 8.76 -3.25
CA THR A 121 -3.02 9.21 -3.25
C THR A 121 -3.86 8.34 -4.18
N ILE A 122 -4.86 7.65 -3.62
CA ILE A 122 -5.82 6.82 -4.37
C ILE A 122 -7.20 7.46 -4.28
N ASN A 123 -7.74 7.92 -5.40
CA ASN A 123 -9.08 8.53 -5.47
C ASN A 123 -10.19 7.55 -5.83
N GLY A 124 -9.84 6.37 -6.31
CA GLY A 124 -10.76 5.32 -6.75
C GLY A 124 -10.04 4.23 -7.53
N GLY A 125 -10.79 3.24 -7.99
CA GLY A 125 -10.28 2.08 -8.71
C GLY A 125 -10.73 0.77 -8.06
N VAL A 126 -10.36 -0.35 -8.68
CA VAL A 126 -10.52 -1.71 -8.14
C VAL A 126 -9.14 -2.34 -8.07
N PHE A 127 -8.77 -2.84 -6.90
CA PHE A 127 -7.45 -3.36 -6.59
C PHE A 127 -7.56 -4.80 -6.09
N GLU A 128 -7.00 -5.74 -6.84
CA GLU A 128 -6.82 -7.13 -6.47
C GLU A 128 -5.32 -7.34 -6.26
N ILE A 129 -4.88 -7.32 -5.01
CA ILE A 129 -3.46 -7.26 -4.64
C ILE A 129 -3.05 -8.54 -3.91
N TYR A 130 -2.01 -9.20 -4.42
CA TYR A 130 -1.20 -10.15 -3.70
C TYR A 130 0.24 -9.61 -3.66
N SER A 131 0.72 -9.28 -2.46
CA SER A 131 2.10 -8.84 -2.23
C SER A 131 2.81 -9.81 -1.30
N GLU A 132 4.08 -10.10 -1.57
CA GLU A 132 4.96 -10.78 -0.60
C GLU A 132 5.56 -9.80 0.43
N ASP A 133 5.43 -8.50 0.20
CA ASP A 133 5.76 -7.38 1.10
C ASP A 133 4.48 -6.54 1.32
N ASP A 134 4.49 -5.23 1.16
CA ASP A 134 3.30 -4.41 1.45
C ASP A 134 2.34 -4.33 0.26
N ALA A 135 1.04 -4.22 0.49
CA ALA A 135 0.13 -3.91 -0.63
C ALA A 135 0.25 -2.44 -1.06
N VAL A 136 0.30 -1.52 -0.10
CA VAL A 136 0.55 -0.09 -0.36
C VAL A 136 1.53 0.47 0.66
N HIS A 137 2.63 1.05 0.17
CA HIS A 137 3.69 1.66 0.97
C HIS A 137 3.90 3.13 0.57
N ALA A 138 3.93 4.02 1.55
CA ALA A 138 4.31 5.42 1.35
C ALA A 138 5.21 5.93 2.47
N ASP A 139 6.41 6.41 2.15
CA ASP A 139 7.30 7.01 3.17
C ASP A 139 6.63 8.21 3.87
N GLY A 140 5.85 9.00 3.12
CA GLY A 140 5.08 10.12 3.61
C GLY A 140 3.67 9.75 4.04
N MET A 141 2.69 10.22 3.27
CA MET A 141 1.27 10.02 3.53
C MET A 141 0.66 9.07 2.51
N LEU A 142 -0.12 8.10 2.98
CA LEU A 142 -1.08 7.37 2.17
C LEU A 142 -2.46 8.00 2.34
N THR A 143 -3.07 8.47 1.25
CA THR A 143 -4.45 8.97 1.23
C THR A 143 -5.33 8.08 0.35
N ILE A 144 -6.40 7.52 0.92
CA ILE A 144 -7.44 6.78 0.20
C ILE A 144 -8.74 7.57 0.29
N ASN A 145 -9.18 8.12 -0.85
CA ASN A 145 -10.46 8.85 -0.96
C ASN A 145 -11.61 7.97 -1.45
N GLY A 146 -11.33 6.72 -1.84
CA GLY A 146 -12.30 5.76 -2.34
C GLY A 146 -11.63 4.63 -3.11
N GLY A 147 -12.42 3.66 -3.58
CA GLY A 147 -11.95 2.47 -4.30
C GLY A 147 -12.49 1.19 -3.67
N GLU A 148 -12.27 0.07 -4.35
CA GLU A 148 -12.54 -1.28 -3.85
C GLU A 148 -11.21 -2.05 -3.81
N PHE A 149 -10.83 -2.56 -2.64
CA PHE A 149 -9.57 -3.26 -2.42
C PHE A 149 -9.84 -4.66 -1.88
N ASP A 150 -9.17 -5.64 -2.47
CA ASP A 150 -9.04 -7.01 -1.99
C ASP A 150 -7.54 -7.31 -1.91
N ILE A 151 -7.01 -7.35 -0.69
CA ILE A 151 -5.57 -7.35 -0.40
C ILE A 151 -5.19 -8.63 0.35
N GLU A 152 -4.14 -9.29 -0.10
CA GLU A 152 -3.32 -10.22 0.69
C GLU A 152 -1.86 -9.75 0.67
N ALA A 153 -1.26 -9.45 1.83
CA ALA A 153 0.07 -8.85 1.89
C ALA A 153 0.81 -9.17 3.22
N TRP A 154 2.11 -8.85 3.29
CA TRP A 154 2.84 -8.81 4.56
C TRP A 154 2.20 -7.75 5.47
N GLU A 155 2.30 -6.48 5.10
CA GLU A 155 1.44 -5.43 5.62
C GLU A 155 0.41 -4.99 4.57
N GLY A 156 -0.82 -4.70 5.01
CA GLY A 156 -1.85 -4.22 4.08
C GLY A 156 -1.57 -2.80 3.61
N LEU A 157 -1.58 -1.85 4.54
CA LEU A 157 -1.33 -0.42 4.26
C LEU A 157 -0.25 0.09 5.20
N GLU A 158 0.89 0.54 4.66
CA GLU A 158 2.00 1.11 5.43
C GLU A 158 2.27 2.57 5.02
N ALA A 159 2.36 3.48 6.01
CA ALA A 159 2.89 4.82 5.79
C ALA A 159 3.33 5.50 7.08
N THR A 160 3.92 6.71 7.00
CA THR A 160 4.02 7.57 8.18
C THR A 160 2.64 8.04 8.63
N TYR A 161 1.82 8.52 7.70
CA TYR A 161 0.45 8.91 7.98
C TYR A 161 -0.52 8.21 7.02
N ILE A 162 -1.49 7.49 7.56
CA ILE A 162 -2.52 6.81 6.77
C ILE A 162 -3.84 7.53 6.94
N LEU A 163 -4.37 8.10 5.86
CA LEU A 163 -5.65 8.79 5.78
C LEU A 163 -6.65 7.99 4.94
N ILE A 164 -7.71 7.49 5.55
CA ILE A 164 -8.79 6.79 4.85
C ILE A 164 -10.08 7.60 4.95
N ASN A 165 -10.46 8.24 3.84
CA ASN A 165 -11.65 9.08 3.76
C ASN A 165 -12.90 8.29 3.34
N ASP A 166 -12.76 7.30 2.46
CA ASP A 166 -13.83 6.42 2.01
C ASP A 166 -13.25 5.17 1.32
N GLY A 167 -14.12 4.24 0.90
CA GLY A 167 -13.76 3.04 0.14
C GLY A 167 -14.32 1.75 0.74
N VAL A 168 -14.20 0.66 -0.01
CA VAL A 168 -14.43 -0.71 0.47
C VAL A 168 -13.07 -1.40 0.48
N ILE A 169 -12.55 -1.71 1.67
CA ILE A 169 -11.17 -2.17 1.84
C ILE A 169 -11.19 -3.49 2.59
N ASN A 170 -10.84 -4.58 1.91
CA ASN A 170 -10.68 -5.90 2.50
C ASN A 170 -9.20 -6.26 2.54
N ILE A 171 -8.69 -6.58 3.72
CA ILE A 171 -7.28 -6.89 3.96
C ILE A 171 -7.17 -8.23 4.64
N TYR A 172 -6.34 -9.10 4.07
CA TYR A 172 -5.74 -10.24 4.74
C TYR A 172 -4.25 -9.96 4.99
N GLY A 173 -3.92 -9.53 6.21
CA GLY A 173 -2.54 -9.15 6.59
C GLY A 173 -1.78 -10.31 7.24
N LYS A 174 -0.48 -10.43 6.96
CA LYS A 174 0.41 -11.48 7.53
C LYS A 174 1.27 -10.97 8.69
N ASP A 175 1.50 -9.65 8.76
CA ASP A 175 2.09 -8.92 9.87
C ASP A 175 1.05 -7.93 10.41
N ASP A 176 0.92 -6.75 9.80
CA ASP A 176 -0.10 -5.76 10.20
C ASP A 176 -1.09 -5.44 9.08
N GLY A 177 -2.36 -5.29 9.43
CA GLY A 177 -3.38 -4.93 8.44
C GLY A 177 -3.18 -3.48 7.96
N ILE A 178 -2.98 -2.57 8.91
CA ILE A 178 -2.69 -1.16 8.68
C ILE A 178 -1.60 -0.76 9.67
N ASN A 179 -0.46 -0.30 9.19
CA ASN A 179 0.70 0.06 10.01
C ASN A 179 1.12 1.52 9.77
N ALA A 180 1.03 2.34 10.82
CA ALA A 180 1.62 3.67 10.81
C ALA A 180 2.94 3.69 11.59
N ALA A 181 4.06 3.89 10.88
CA ALA A 181 5.41 3.89 11.44
C ALA A 181 6.25 5.08 10.95
N ASN A 182 7.28 5.48 11.69
CA ASN A 182 8.09 6.65 11.32
C ASN A 182 9.02 6.34 10.13
N LYS A 183 8.60 6.71 8.92
CA LYS A 183 9.40 6.68 7.68
C LYS A 183 9.84 8.08 7.26
N SER A 184 9.02 9.09 7.57
CA SER A 184 9.27 10.50 7.29
C SER A 184 9.17 11.37 8.56
N SER A 185 9.96 12.45 8.61
CA SER A 185 9.88 13.47 9.65
C SER A 185 8.89 14.60 9.35
N ASP A 186 8.33 14.63 8.15
CA ASP A 186 7.44 15.70 7.69
C ASP A 186 5.98 15.48 8.12
N TYR A 187 5.65 14.25 8.50
CA TYR A 187 4.30 13.84 8.90
C TYR A 187 4.28 13.35 10.35
N GLU A 188 3.13 13.49 10.97
CA GLU A 188 2.81 12.81 12.22
C GLU A 188 2.65 11.31 11.95
N VAL A 189 3.10 10.47 12.88
CA VAL A 189 2.82 9.04 12.81
C VAL A 189 1.37 8.82 13.25
N ALA A 190 0.47 8.49 12.33
CA ALA A 190 -0.93 8.26 12.67
C ALA A 190 -1.72 7.44 11.65
N VAL A 191 -2.78 6.80 12.13
CA VAL A 191 -3.88 6.28 11.32
C VAL A 191 -5.12 7.13 11.56
N GLU A 192 -5.67 7.73 10.50
CA GLU A 192 -6.91 8.51 10.52
C GLU A 192 -7.95 7.89 9.57
N ILE A 193 -9.10 7.48 10.13
CA ILE A 193 -10.22 6.89 9.40
C ILE A 193 -11.45 7.80 9.52
N ASN A 194 -11.79 8.46 8.42
CA ASN A 194 -12.93 9.36 8.31
C ASN A 194 -14.19 8.68 7.75
N GLY A 195 -14.05 7.55 7.05
CA GLY A 195 -15.15 6.86 6.36
C GLY A 195 -14.78 5.48 5.82
N GLY A 196 -15.64 4.93 4.97
CA GLY A 196 -15.44 3.62 4.32
C GLY A 196 -15.99 2.40 5.07
N GLU A 197 -15.88 1.24 4.42
CA GLU A 197 -16.12 -0.10 4.94
C GLU A 197 -14.80 -0.87 4.90
N LEU A 198 -14.22 -1.11 6.08
CA LEU A 198 -12.92 -1.76 6.24
C LEU A 198 -13.15 -3.12 6.89
N THR A 199 -12.70 -4.19 6.24
CA THR A 199 -12.63 -5.54 6.81
C THR A 199 -11.18 -5.98 6.84
N ILE A 200 -10.65 -6.22 8.03
CA ILE A 200 -9.26 -6.59 8.26
C ILE A 200 -9.25 -7.94 8.96
N ASP A 201 -8.80 -8.97 8.26
CA ASP A 201 -8.59 -10.30 8.78
C ASP A 201 -7.08 -10.57 8.89
N MET A 202 -6.62 -10.96 10.07
CA MET A 202 -5.19 -11.18 10.32
C MET A 202 -4.82 -12.66 10.31
N GLU A 203 -3.66 -12.97 9.74
CA GLU A 203 -3.02 -14.26 9.95
C GLU A 203 -2.72 -14.46 11.44
N ALA A 204 -2.62 -15.73 11.86
CA ALA A 204 -2.25 -16.05 13.22
C ALA A 204 -0.76 -15.70 13.46
N GLY A 205 -0.49 -14.84 14.41
CA GLY A 205 0.87 -14.47 14.75
C GLY A 205 0.94 -13.38 15.81
N ASP A 206 2.08 -12.72 15.86
CA ASP A 206 2.24 -11.41 16.48
C ASP A 206 1.87 -10.42 15.39
N THR A 207 0.58 -10.10 15.29
CA THR A 207 -0.03 -9.38 14.16
C THR A 207 -1.11 -8.44 14.67
N ASP A 208 -1.12 -7.20 14.22
CA ASP A 208 -2.14 -6.21 14.57
C ASP A 208 -3.03 -5.87 13.38
N GLY A 209 -4.33 -5.73 13.63
CA GLY A 209 -5.23 -5.28 12.56
C GLY A 209 -4.97 -3.82 12.18
N ILE A 210 -4.78 -2.96 13.17
CA ILE A 210 -4.37 -1.57 13.02
C ILE A 210 -3.28 -1.29 14.06
N ASP A 211 -2.05 -1.10 13.62
CA ASP A 211 -0.94 -0.64 14.46
C ASP A 211 -0.58 0.82 14.15
N SER A 212 -0.31 1.58 15.18
CA SER A 212 0.29 2.90 15.05
C SER A 212 1.33 3.13 16.14
N ASN A 213 2.58 3.34 15.72
CA ASN A 213 3.64 3.87 16.57
C ASN A 213 3.39 5.34 17.02
N GLY A 214 2.23 5.90 16.68
CA GLY A 214 1.76 7.21 17.10
C GLY A 214 0.27 7.20 17.43
N ASN A 215 -0.53 8.00 16.73
CA ASN A 215 -1.92 8.25 17.11
C ASN A 215 -2.94 7.51 16.23
N ILE A 216 -4.12 7.24 16.78
CA ILE A 216 -5.26 6.72 16.00
C ILE A 216 -6.45 7.68 16.11
N TYR A 217 -7.02 8.04 14.96
CA TYR A 217 -8.22 8.86 14.87
C TYR A 217 -9.30 8.09 14.11
N ILE A 218 -10.43 7.82 14.77
CA ILE A 218 -11.60 7.21 14.11
C ILE A 218 -12.76 8.18 14.21
N ASN A 219 -13.07 8.79 13.07
CA ASN A 219 -14.09 9.82 12.91
C ASN A 219 -15.36 9.28 12.21
N GLY A 220 -15.25 8.16 11.50
CA GLY A 220 -16.35 7.56 10.76
C GLY A 220 -16.04 6.14 10.26
N GLY A 221 -16.88 5.65 9.35
CA GLY A 221 -16.74 4.34 8.72
C GLY A 221 -17.30 3.16 9.51
N THR A 222 -17.25 1.98 8.90
CA THR A 222 -17.49 0.68 9.55
C THR A 222 -16.19 -0.12 9.46
N ILE A 223 -15.59 -0.41 10.60
CA ILE A 223 -14.28 -1.06 10.69
C ILE A 223 -14.47 -2.39 11.40
N SER A 224 -14.24 -3.49 10.70
CA SER A 224 -14.29 -4.85 11.23
C SER A 224 -12.88 -5.42 11.27
N VAL A 225 -12.37 -5.75 12.45
CA VAL A 225 -11.06 -6.36 12.64
C VAL A 225 -11.23 -7.74 13.29
N ASN A 226 -10.73 -8.78 12.62
CA ASN A 226 -10.65 -10.14 13.18
C ASN A 226 -9.18 -10.55 13.26
N GLY A 227 -8.72 -10.86 14.47
CA GLY A 227 -7.31 -11.11 14.73
C GLY A 227 -7.06 -11.41 16.20
N GLN A 228 -5.83 -11.88 16.49
CA GLN A 228 -5.39 -12.11 17.87
C GLN A 228 -5.08 -10.78 18.55
N SER A 229 -4.21 -9.98 17.93
CA SER A 229 -4.11 -8.55 18.19
C SER A 229 -4.97 -7.79 17.17
N THR A 230 -5.50 -6.64 17.55
CA THR A 230 -6.58 -6.00 16.75
C THR A 230 -6.29 -4.54 16.51
N ILE A 231 -6.14 -3.76 17.58
CA ILE A 231 -5.71 -2.36 17.47
C ILE A 231 -4.66 -2.10 18.55
N ASP A 232 -3.49 -1.62 18.13
CA ASP A 232 -2.44 -1.13 19.01
C ASP A 232 -2.08 0.33 18.65
N TYR A 233 -1.70 1.10 19.68
CA TYR A 233 -1.19 2.45 19.49
C TYR A 233 -0.33 2.92 20.66
N ASP A 234 0.78 3.59 20.33
CA ASP A 234 1.75 4.13 21.29
C ASP A 234 1.36 5.51 21.85
N GLY A 235 0.64 6.29 21.05
CA GLY A 235 0.22 7.65 21.35
C GLY A 235 -1.14 7.69 22.06
N TYR A 236 -2.06 8.48 21.50
CA TYR A 236 -3.44 8.51 21.96
C TYR A 236 -4.40 8.16 20.83
N ALA A 237 -5.59 7.70 21.22
CA ALA A 237 -6.66 7.43 20.30
C ALA A 237 -7.84 8.38 20.53
N GLU A 238 -8.43 8.88 19.44
CA GLU A 238 -9.64 9.69 19.46
C GLU A 238 -10.75 8.97 18.65
N TYR A 239 -11.90 8.77 19.29
CA TYR A 239 -13.07 8.15 18.69
C TYR A 239 -14.24 9.13 18.68
N THR A 240 -14.55 9.70 17.52
CA THR A 240 -15.59 10.72 17.37
C THR A 240 -16.82 10.24 16.58
N GLY A 241 -16.71 9.14 15.84
CA GLY A 241 -17.80 8.55 15.07
C GLY A 241 -17.42 7.25 14.37
N GLY A 242 -18.40 6.58 13.76
CA GLY A 242 -18.21 5.29 13.06
C GLY A 242 -18.72 4.09 13.85
N THR A 243 -18.34 2.89 13.42
CA THR A 243 -18.62 1.61 14.10
C THR A 243 -17.39 0.73 14.04
N ILE A 244 -16.91 0.28 15.20
CA ILE A 244 -15.79 -0.66 15.31
C ILE A 244 -16.33 -2.01 15.75
N ILE A 245 -15.98 -3.07 15.02
CA ILE A 245 -16.36 -4.45 15.27
C ILE A 245 -15.07 -5.24 15.46
N ILE A 246 -14.86 -5.77 16.65
CA ILE A 246 -13.69 -6.60 16.98
C ILE A 246 -14.14 -8.03 17.17
N ASN A 247 -13.62 -8.96 16.37
CA ASN A 247 -13.94 -10.39 16.45
C ASN A 247 -15.46 -10.64 16.50
N GLY A 248 -16.20 -9.94 15.64
CA GLY A 248 -17.66 -10.00 15.52
C GLY A 248 -18.46 -9.31 16.64
N GLN A 249 -17.82 -8.53 17.53
CA GLN A 249 -18.50 -7.75 18.59
C GLN A 249 -18.27 -6.25 18.40
N THR A 250 -19.35 -5.46 18.41
CA THR A 250 -19.23 -4.00 18.39
C THR A 250 -18.65 -3.48 19.70
N VAL A 251 -17.70 -2.56 19.62
CA VAL A 251 -17.09 -1.86 20.76
C VAL A 251 -17.48 -0.37 20.78
N ASP A 252 -17.45 0.25 21.94
CA ASP A 252 -17.81 1.66 22.17
C ASP A 252 -16.61 2.59 22.37
N SER A 253 -15.39 2.05 22.28
CA SER A 253 -14.13 2.78 22.30
C SER A 253 -13.07 2.04 21.48
N ILE A 254 -12.04 2.77 21.04
CA ILE A 254 -10.85 2.17 20.43
C ILE A 254 -10.12 1.35 21.52
N PRO A 255 -10.03 0.02 21.39
CA PRO A 255 -9.24 -0.79 22.31
C PRO A 255 -7.76 -0.45 22.14
N ASN A 256 -6.98 -0.58 23.22
CA ASN A 256 -5.53 -0.50 23.17
C ASN A 256 -4.96 -1.77 23.79
N GLN A 257 -3.98 -2.36 23.12
CA GLN A 257 -3.16 -3.46 23.57
C GLN A 257 -2.12 -2.99 24.59
N MET A 258 -2.50 -2.30 25.67
CA MET A 258 -1.53 -1.88 26.68
C MET A 258 -0.95 -3.15 27.30
N MET A 259 0.31 -3.45 26.95
CA MET A 259 1.12 -4.56 27.44
C MET A 259 0.64 -5.03 28.81
N GLY A 260 -0.07 -6.16 28.82
CA GLY A 260 -0.39 -6.94 30.00
C GLY A 260 0.87 -7.57 30.61
N GLY A 261 1.90 -6.76 30.87
CA GLY A 261 3.11 -7.10 31.62
C GLY A 261 2.83 -7.23 33.11
N GLY A 262 1.84 -8.05 33.47
CA GLY A 262 1.59 -8.52 34.82
C GLY A 262 2.61 -9.58 35.23
N PHE A 263 3.92 -9.28 35.19
CA PHE A 263 4.91 -10.10 35.88
C PHE A 263 5.10 -9.59 37.30
N GLY A 264 4.19 -10.06 38.17
CA GLY A 264 4.36 -10.02 39.61
C GLY A 264 5.74 -10.55 39.98
N GLY A 265 6.46 -9.76 40.79
CA GLY A 265 7.80 -10.09 41.24
C GLY A 265 7.88 -11.44 41.95
N GLY A 266 8.95 -12.16 41.66
CA GLY A 266 9.39 -13.32 42.42
C GLY A 266 10.88 -13.58 42.16
N PRO A 267 11.78 -13.29 43.12
CA PRO A 267 13.19 -13.62 42.96
C PRO A 267 13.44 -15.10 43.30
N GLY A 268 14.01 -15.84 42.35
CA GLY A 268 14.62 -17.16 42.60
C GLY A 268 14.39 -18.12 41.43
N GLY A 269 15.38 -18.86 40.94
CA GLY A 269 16.76 -19.03 41.31
C GLY A 269 17.36 -20.10 40.39
N ARG A 270 18.66 -19.96 40.12
CA ARG A 270 19.63 -20.98 39.66
C ARG A 270 19.08 -22.36 39.25
N ARG A 271 19.32 -22.74 37.99
CA ARG A 271 20.32 -23.75 37.59
C ARG A 271 20.53 -23.70 36.10
#